data_AF-A0A0G1PPG4-F1
#
_entry.id   AF-A0A0G1PPG4-F1
#
_cell.length_a   1.000
_cell.length_b   1.000
_cell.length_c   1.000
_cell.angle_alpha   90.00
_cell.angle_beta   90.00
_cell.angle_gamma   90.00
#
_symmetry.space_group_name_H-M   'P 1'
#
loop_
_entity.id
_entity.type
_entity.pdbx_description
1 polymer ?
#
loop_
_entity_poly.entity_id
_entity_poly.type
_entity_poly.pdbx_seq_one_letter_code
_entity_poly.pdbx_strand_id
1 'polypeptide(L)'
;LWHPFTPFVTEEIWKNFGSKKMLIVEDWPMMVVEKQDNTEFERLKEIIEKIRNWRAENKVEPKEKINLTLIVGEYFEIFKDEINLEIIKTLARIENLTLEENHDGGFSYQFNVDRQIDTEKEHARLSAEIENLEKYISSLETKLTNQEFTSKAPAQVVEGLKQKHDEAAKKAEALKQQMENL
;
A
#
# COMPACT_ATOMS: atom_id res chain seq x y z
N LEU A 1 -12.28 -16.38 -22.98
CA LEU A 1 -11.30 -17.08 -22.12
C LEU A 1 -11.93 -17.73 -20.89
N TRP A 2 -12.71 -17.00 -20.07
CA TRP A 2 -13.29 -17.53 -18.83
C TRP A 2 -14.59 -18.35 -19.02
N HIS A 3 -15.26 -18.19 -20.17
CA HIS A 3 -16.55 -18.82 -20.44
C HIS A 3 -16.62 -20.34 -20.22
N PRO A 4 -15.60 -21.15 -20.58
CA PRO A 4 -15.60 -22.59 -20.30
C PRO A 4 -15.65 -22.96 -18.81
N PHE A 5 -15.26 -22.03 -17.92
CA PHE A 5 -15.19 -22.27 -16.48
C PHE A 5 -16.35 -21.61 -15.72
N THR A 6 -16.82 -20.45 -16.17
CA THR A 6 -17.89 -19.68 -15.53
C THR A 6 -18.97 -19.24 -16.53
N PRO A 7 -19.66 -20.19 -17.20
CA PRO A 7 -20.49 -19.89 -18.36
C PRO A 7 -21.64 -18.94 -18.04
N PHE A 8 -22.41 -19.17 -16.97
CA PHE A 8 -23.56 -18.33 -16.64
C PHE A 8 -23.18 -16.88 -16.29
N VAL A 9 -22.10 -16.69 -15.52
CA VAL A 9 -21.64 -15.34 -15.12
C VAL A 9 -21.10 -14.59 -16.32
N THR A 10 -20.25 -15.24 -17.11
CA THR A 10 -19.66 -14.61 -18.30
C THR A 10 -20.69 -14.32 -19.38
N GLU A 11 -21.74 -15.14 -19.51
CA GLU A 11 -22.87 -14.91 -20.42
C GLU A 11 -23.67 -13.66 -20.04
N GLU A 12 -23.99 -13.50 -18.74
CA GLU A 12 -24.71 -12.33 -18.25
C GLU A 12 -23.89 -11.05 -18.39
N ILE A 13 -22.59 -11.11 -18.10
CA ILE A 13 -21.67 -10.00 -18.33
C ILE A 13 -21.64 -9.64 -19.82
N TRP A 14 -21.46 -10.63 -20.70
CA TRP A 14 -21.40 -10.44 -22.16
C TRP A 14 -22.64 -9.77 -22.72
N LYS A 15 -23.82 -10.20 -22.26
CA LYS A 15 -25.10 -9.59 -22.62
C LYS A 15 -25.19 -8.13 -22.16
N ASN A 16 -24.70 -7.81 -20.95
CA ASN A 16 -24.70 -6.44 -20.42
C ASN A 16 -23.75 -5.49 -21.19
N PHE A 17 -22.73 -6.02 -21.87
CA PHE A 17 -21.90 -5.24 -22.81
C PHE A 17 -22.60 -4.92 -24.15
N GLY A 18 -23.87 -5.34 -24.33
CA GLY A 18 -24.66 -5.01 -25.51
C GLY A 18 -24.50 -5.99 -26.67
N SER A 19 -23.85 -7.14 -26.45
CA SER A 19 -23.72 -8.18 -27.46
C SER A 19 -25.07 -8.82 -27.79
N LYS A 20 -25.36 -8.94 -29.08
CA LYS A 20 -26.62 -9.52 -29.59
C LYS A 20 -26.61 -11.05 -29.65
N LYS A 21 -25.43 -11.66 -29.62
CA LYS A 21 -25.23 -13.11 -29.65
C LYS A 21 -24.82 -13.60 -28.26
N MET A 22 -25.10 -14.87 -28.00
CA MET A 22 -24.61 -15.53 -26.80
C MET A 22 -23.10 -15.73 -26.87
N LEU A 23 -22.41 -15.60 -25.74
CA LEU A 23 -20.96 -15.81 -25.66
C LEU A 23 -20.56 -17.23 -26.06
N ILE A 24 -21.43 -18.22 -25.78
CA ILE A 24 -21.19 -19.63 -26.12
C ILE A 24 -21.03 -19.89 -27.63
N VAL A 25 -21.58 -19.02 -28.49
CA VAL A 25 -21.51 -19.17 -29.95
C VAL A 25 -20.47 -18.27 -30.61
N GLU A 26 -19.73 -17.49 -29.81
CA GLU A 26 -18.67 -16.62 -30.33
C GLU A 26 -17.39 -17.40 -30.60
N ASP A 27 -16.61 -16.89 -31.55
CA ASP A 27 -15.31 -17.47 -31.88
C ASP A 27 -14.32 -17.32 -30.73
N TRP A 28 -13.43 -18.30 -30.60
CA TRP A 28 -12.34 -18.20 -29.64
C TRP A 28 -11.43 -17.02 -30.02
N PRO A 29 -11.03 -16.15 -29.06
CA PRO A 29 -10.22 -14.99 -29.38
C PRO A 29 -8.88 -15.42 -29.97
N MET A 30 -8.54 -14.87 -31.14
CA MET A 30 -7.21 -15.04 -31.73
C MET A 30 -6.23 -14.11 -31.01
N MET A 31 -5.09 -14.66 -30.60
CA MET A 31 -4.06 -13.89 -29.90
C MET A 31 -3.34 -12.99 -30.90
N VAL A 32 -3.58 -11.69 -30.81
CA VAL A 32 -2.79 -10.69 -31.52
C VAL A 32 -1.60 -10.35 -30.64
N VAL A 33 -0.43 -10.88 -30.96
CA VAL A 33 0.81 -10.53 -30.25
C VAL A 33 1.41 -9.30 -30.94
N GLU A 34 0.94 -8.13 -30.55
CA GLU A 34 1.67 -6.90 -30.84
C GLU A 34 2.76 -6.72 -29.79
N LYS A 35 4.00 -6.47 -30.24
CA LYS A 35 5.07 -6.00 -29.34
C LYS A 35 4.73 -4.56 -28.94
N GLN A 36 3.93 -4.41 -27.90
CA GLN A 36 3.70 -3.12 -27.27
C GLN A 36 4.87 -2.83 -26.32
N ASP A 37 5.43 -1.63 -26.44
CA ASP A 37 6.39 -1.12 -25.47
C ASP A 37 5.62 -0.68 -24.22
N ASN A 38 5.66 -1.52 -23.18
CA ASN A 38 4.99 -1.26 -21.92
C ASN A 38 5.86 -0.47 -20.93
N THR A 39 7.04 0.02 -21.36
CA THR A 39 7.99 0.68 -20.46
C THR A 39 7.37 1.90 -19.77
N GLU A 40 6.55 2.67 -20.49
CA GLU A 40 5.83 3.82 -19.93
C GLU A 40 4.85 3.40 -18.82
N PHE A 41 4.03 2.38 -19.10
CA PHE A 41 3.05 1.87 -18.15
C PHE A 41 3.72 1.28 -16.90
N GLU A 42 4.81 0.53 -17.06
CA GLU A 42 5.53 -0.05 -15.92
C GLU A 42 6.13 1.06 -15.03
N ARG A 43 6.65 2.16 -15.60
CA ARG A 43 7.13 3.31 -14.82
C ARG A 43 6.00 3.99 -14.05
N LEU A 44 4.84 4.16 -14.70
CA LEU A 44 3.64 4.73 -14.07
C LEU A 44 3.18 3.88 -12.88
N LYS A 45 3.19 2.56 -13.06
CA LYS A 45 2.87 1.60 -11.99
C LYS A 45 3.89 1.70 -10.85
N GLU A 46 5.18 1.73 -11.16
CA GLU A 46 6.24 1.78 -10.16
C GLU A 46 6.15 3.05 -9.28
N ILE A 47 5.87 4.23 -9.86
CA ILE A 47 5.69 5.46 -9.06
C ILE A 47 4.45 5.37 -8.17
N ILE A 48 3.32 4.85 -8.68
CA ILE A 48 2.10 4.69 -7.90
C ILE A 48 2.31 3.72 -6.73
N GLU A 49 3.03 2.63 -6.96
CA GLU A 49 3.40 1.68 -5.91
C GLU A 49 4.28 2.33 -4.85
N LYS A 50 5.31 3.11 -5.23
CA LYS A 50 6.15 3.83 -4.27
C LYS A 50 5.35 4.83 -3.43
N ILE A 51 4.45 5.59 -4.04
CA ILE A 51 3.60 6.54 -3.31
C ILE A 51 2.66 5.78 -2.34
N ARG A 52 2.05 4.67 -2.78
CA ARG A 52 1.18 3.85 -1.92
C ARG A 52 1.93 3.19 -0.76
N ASN A 53 3.15 2.72 -1.00
CA ASN A 53 4.01 2.16 0.04
C ASN A 53 4.38 3.22 1.07
N TRP A 54 4.80 4.41 0.63
CA TRP A 54 5.07 5.53 1.52
C TRP A 54 3.84 5.92 2.35
N ARG A 55 2.64 5.92 1.75
CA ARG A 55 1.39 6.17 2.49
C ARG A 55 1.13 5.12 3.56
N ALA A 56 1.39 3.85 3.27
CA ALA A 56 1.24 2.76 4.22
C ALA A 56 2.24 2.87 5.38
N GLU A 57 3.50 3.19 5.06
CA GLU A 57 4.57 3.40 6.04
C GLU A 57 4.28 4.59 6.96
N ASN A 58 3.79 5.70 6.40
CA ASN A 58 3.45 6.92 7.14
C ASN A 58 2.01 6.91 7.69
N LYS A 59 1.32 5.76 7.63
CA LYS A 59 -0.04 5.56 8.15
C LYS A 59 -1.04 6.63 7.71
N VAL A 60 -0.89 7.13 6.48
CA VAL A 60 -1.80 8.11 5.88
C VAL A 60 -3.15 7.45 5.67
N GLU A 61 -4.24 8.11 6.07
CA GLU A 61 -5.56 7.51 5.94
C GLU A 61 -5.88 7.24 4.45
N PRO A 62 -6.56 6.13 4.10
CA PRO A 62 -6.86 5.81 2.71
C PRO A 62 -7.71 6.87 1.98
N LYS A 63 -8.45 7.70 2.73
CA LYS A 63 -9.30 8.76 2.20
C LYS A 63 -8.63 10.13 2.14
N GLU A 64 -7.55 10.32 2.89
CA GLU A 64 -6.86 11.58 2.97
C GLU A 64 -6.18 11.87 1.63
N LYS A 65 -6.27 13.11 1.15
CA LYS A 65 -5.50 13.53 -0.03
C LYS A 65 -4.22 14.21 0.43
N ILE A 66 -3.15 14.02 -0.32
CA ILE A 66 -1.84 14.61 -0.02
C ILE A 66 -1.42 15.53 -1.16
N ASN A 67 -0.61 16.55 -0.86
CA ASN A 67 0.09 17.31 -1.88
C ASN A 67 1.45 16.67 -2.13
N LEU A 68 1.80 16.49 -3.38
CA LEU A 68 3.01 15.77 -3.77
C LEU A 68 3.74 16.53 -4.87
N THR A 69 5.03 16.73 -4.68
CA THR A 69 5.94 17.19 -5.72
C THR A 69 6.69 15.98 -6.24
N LEU A 70 6.53 15.68 -7.52
CA LEU A 70 7.20 14.61 -8.23
C LEU A 70 8.38 15.20 -9.02
N ILE A 71 9.58 14.83 -8.62
CA ILE A 71 10.83 15.24 -9.26
C ILE A 71 11.19 14.16 -10.28
N VAL A 72 11.24 14.50 -11.57
CA VAL A 72 11.44 13.56 -12.68
C VAL A 72 12.58 14.04 -13.60
N GLY A 73 13.49 13.12 -13.91
CA GLY A 73 14.60 13.36 -14.84
C GLY A 73 14.21 13.07 -16.28
N GLU A 74 14.88 12.11 -16.92
CA GLU A 74 14.69 11.76 -18.34
C GLU A 74 13.26 11.31 -18.74
N TYR A 75 12.38 11.11 -17.76
CA TYR A 75 10.97 10.73 -17.98
C TYR A 75 10.00 11.89 -17.83
N PHE A 76 10.49 13.13 -17.79
CA PHE A 76 9.66 14.33 -17.66
C PHE A 76 8.48 14.32 -18.63
N GLU A 77 8.71 14.00 -19.91
CA GLU A 77 7.66 14.00 -20.93
C GLU A 77 6.57 12.93 -20.72
N ILE A 78 6.91 11.78 -20.13
CA ILE A 78 5.92 10.74 -19.76
C ILE A 78 5.00 11.28 -18.65
N PHE A 79 5.58 11.93 -17.66
CA PHE A 79 4.85 12.42 -16.50
C PHE A 79 4.18 13.77 -16.73
N LYS A 80 4.54 14.48 -17.80
CA LYS A 80 3.90 15.73 -18.24
C LYS A 80 2.56 15.47 -18.95
N ASP A 81 2.33 14.25 -19.46
CA ASP A 81 1.06 13.88 -20.07
C ASP A 81 -0.09 14.05 -19.04
N GLU A 82 -1.09 14.83 -19.41
CA GLU A 82 -2.25 15.14 -18.56
C GLU A 82 -3.00 13.87 -18.12
N ILE A 83 -3.10 12.86 -19.00
CA ILE A 83 -3.76 11.60 -18.70
C ILE A 83 -2.98 10.84 -17.63
N ASN A 84 -1.66 10.75 -17.78
CA ASN A 84 -0.79 10.08 -16.81
C ASN A 84 -0.84 10.79 -15.45
N LEU A 85 -0.85 12.12 -15.44
CA LEU A 85 -1.01 12.91 -14.20
C LEU A 85 -2.32 12.61 -13.49
N GLU A 86 -3.43 12.57 -14.21
CA GLU A 86 -4.74 12.27 -13.62
C GLU A 86 -4.83 10.82 -13.12
N ILE A 87 -4.18 9.87 -13.80
CA ILE A 87 -4.06 8.48 -13.34
C ILE A 87 -3.30 8.45 -12.01
N ILE A 88 -2.15 9.13 -11.91
CA ILE A 88 -1.36 9.18 -10.66
C ILE A 88 -2.19 9.81 -9.54
N LYS A 89 -2.80 10.98 -9.79
CA LYS A 89 -3.63 11.66 -8.78
C LYS A 89 -4.75 10.77 -8.26
N THR A 90 -5.43 10.06 -9.16
CA THR A 90 -6.55 9.19 -8.82
C THR A 90 -6.10 7.96 -8.05
N LEU A 91 -5.09 7.25 -8.56
CA LEU A 91 -4.64 5.97 -8.02
C LEU A 91 -3.81 6.12 -6.74
N ALA A 92 -3.09 7.24 -6.58
CA ALA A 92 -2.31 7.56 -5.38
C ALA A 92 -3.01 8.52 -4.41
N ARG A 93 -4.25 8.97 -4.73
CA ARG A 93 -5.08 9.88 -3.92
C ARG A 93 -4.35 11.19 -3.57
N ILE A 94 -3.90 11.89 -4.61
CA ILE A 94 -3.18 13.16 -4.52
C ILE A 94 -4.18 14.30 -4.79
N GLU A 95 -4.07 15.38 -4.03
CA GLU A 95 -4.85 16.61 -4.26
C GLU A 95 -4.16 17.49 -5.30
N ASN A 96 -2.94 17.93 -4.98
CA ASN A 96 -2.10 18.69 -5.88
C ASN A 96 -0.84 17.91 -6.22
N LEU A 97 -0.59 17.71 -7.51
CA LEU A 97 0.60 17.08 -8.04
C LEU A 97 1.41 18.14 -8.78
N THR A 98 2.58 18.49 -8.23
CA THR A 98 3.53 19.39 -8.87
C THR A 98 4.61 18.56 -9.53
N LEU A 99 4.95 18.88 -10.77
CA LEU A 99 6.10 18.27 -11.46
C LEU A 99 7.30 19.21 -11.38
N GLU A 100 8.45 18.65 -11.03
CA GLU A 100 9.73 19.34 -11.08
C GLU A 100 10.71 18.55 -11.93
N GLU A 101 11.53 19.25 -12.72
CA GLU A 101 12.57 18.62 -13.52
C GLU A 101 13.82 18.38 -12.66
N ASN A 102 14.36 17.17 -12.72
CA ASN A 102 15.60 16.85 -12.03
C ASN A 102 16.79 17.37 -12.83
N HIS A 103 17.42 18.45 -12.37
CA HIS A 103 18.60 19.03 -13.01
C HIS A 103 19.92 18.32 -12.69
N ASP A 104 19.94 17.38 -11.73
CA ASP A 104 21.16 16.68 -11.29
C ASP A 104 21.49 15.42 -12.12
N GLY A 105 20.84 15.22 -13.27
CA GLY A 105 21.21 14.20 -14.26
C GLY A 105 21.01 12.74 -13.81
N GLY A 106 20.33 12.52 -12.69
CA GLY A 106 20.02 11.19 -12.16
C GLY A 106 18.77 10.57 -12.78
N PHE A 107 18.82 9.26 -13.04
CA PHE A 107 17.68 8.41 -13.44
C PHE A 107 16.62 8.21 -12.33
N SER A 108 16.73 8.93 -11.22
CA SER A 108 15.86 8.75 -10.06
C SER A 108 14.69 9.71 -10.10
N TYR A 109 13.47 9.17 -10.08
CA TYR A 109 12.31 9.94 -9.66
C TYR A 109 12.18 9.91 -8.14
N GLN A 110 11.95 11.09 -7.57
CA GLN A 110 11.77 11.29 -6.13
C GLN A 110 10.45 12.00 -5.92
N PHE A 111 9.84 11.82 -4.76
CA PHE A 111 8.67 12.59 -4.41
C PHE A 111 8.80 13.17 -3.01
N ASN A 112 8.38 14.41 -2.88
CA ASN A 112 8.25 15.10 -1.61
C ASN A 112 6.77 15.26 -1.32
N VAL A 113 6.37 14.90 -0.11
CA VAL A 113 4.98 15.04 0.33
C VAL A 113 4.89 16.24 1.24
N ASP A 114 4.08 17.21 0.83
CA ASP A 114 3.70 18.33 1.68
C ASP A 114 2.36 17.97 2.35
N ARG A 115 2.44 17.63 3.64
CA ARG A 115 1.31 17.21 4.45
C ARG A 115 1.35 17.96 5.77
N GLN A 116 0.30 18.73 6.04
CA GLN A 116 0.01 19.17 7.39
C GLN A 116 -0.51 17.96 8.18
N ILE A 117 0.33 17.43 9.05
CA ILE A 117 -0.07 16.40 10.00
C ILE A 117 -0.85 17.13 11.10
N ASP A 118 -2.10 16.72 11.32
CA ASP A 118 -2.84 17.08 12.52
C ASP A 118 -2.16 16.37 13.70
N THR A 119 -1.28 17.10 14.38
CA THR A 119 -0.47 16.59 15.49
C THR A 119 -1.34 16.07 16.62
N GLU A 120 -2.48 16.70 16.91
CA GLU A 120 -3.40 16.23 17.95
C GLU A 120 -4.02 14.88 17.58
N LYS A 121 -4.50 14.75 16.34
CA LYS A 121 -5.07 13.49 15.84
C LYS A 121 -4.03 12.39 15.77
N GLU A 122 -2.80 12.71 15.36
CA GLU A 122 -1.71 11.74 15.26
C GLU A 122 -1.21 11.30 16.66
N HIS A 123 -1.10 12.23 17.62
CA HIS A 123 -0.83 11.89 19.03
C HIS A 123 -1.91 10.97 19.59
N ALA A 124 -3.19 11.27 19.36
CA ALA A 124 -4.29 10.42 19.82
C ALA A 124 -4.23 9.01 19.20
N ARG A 125 -3.92 8.93 17.91
CA ARG A 125 -3.77 7.65 17.18
C ARG A 125 -2.61 6.83 17.73
N LEU A 126 -1.43 7.44 17.88
CA LEU A 126 -0.24 6.77 18.43
C LEU A 126 -0.46 6.33 19.87
N SER A 127 -1.06 7.19 20.71
CA SER A 127 -1.37 6.87 22.11
C SER A 127 -2.28 5.63 22.22
N ALA A 128 -3.33 5.56 21.40
CA ALA A 128 -4.23 4.40 21.38
C ALA A 128 -3.53 3.11 20.90
N GLU A 129 -2.62 3.21 19.93
CA GLU A 129 -1.84 2.07 19.44
C GLU A 129 -0.83 1.57 20.48
N ILE A 130 -0.15 2.50 21.16
CA ILE A 130 0.78 2.21 22.27
C ILE A 130 0.02 1.52 23.41
N GLU A 131 -1.12 2.07 23.84
CA GLU A 131 -1.92 1.49 24.94
C GLU A 131 -2.36 0.04 24.63
N ASN A 132 -2.76 -0.23 23.39
CA ASN A 132 -3.14 -1.57 22.95
C ASN A 132 -1.95 -2.54 22.96
N LEU A 133 -0.77 -2.09 22.51
CA LEU A 133 0.45 -2.89 22.56
C LEU A 133 0.89 -3.13 24.00
N GLU A 134 0.82 -2.14 24.89
CA GLU A 134 1.16 -2.29 26.31
C GLU A 134 0.26 -3.29 27.02
N LYS A 135 -1.06 -3.26 26.75
CA LYS A 135 -2.00 -4.28 27.25
C LYS A 135 -1.65 -5.68 26.73
N TYR A 136 -1.29 -5.80 25.45
CA TYR A 136 -0.88 -7.08 24.86
C TYR A 136 0.42 -7.60 25.49
N ILE A 137 1.44 -6.74 25.62
CA ILE A 137 2.71 -7.03 26.29
C ILE A 137 2.48 -7.51 27.72
N SER A 138 1.69 -6.77 28.51
CA SER A 138 1.35 -7.16 29.89
C SER A 138 0.67 -8.54 29.96
N SER A 139 -0.20 -8.86 28.99
CA SER A 139 -0.83 -10.18 28.91
C SER A 139 0.16 -11.31 28.62
N LEU A 140 1.20 -11.04 27.82
CA LEU A 140 2.27 -11.99 27.53
C LEU A 140 3.21 -12.15 28.73
N GLU A 141 3.57 -11.06 29.40
CA GLU A 141 4.41 -11.06 30.61
C GLU A 141 3.76 -11.85 31.73
N THR A 142 2.45 -11.70 31.92
CA THR A 142 1.69 -12.46 32.92
C THR A 142 1.79 -13.97 32.66
N LYS A 143 1.72 -14.40 31.39
CA LYS A 143 1.87 -15.81 30.99
C LYS A 143 3.30 -16.30 31.15
N LEU A 144 4.29 -15.48 30.81
CA LEU A 144 5.71 -15.82 30.91
C LEU A 144 6.21 -15.86 32.36
N THR A 145 5.63 -15.06 33.25
CA THR A 145 5.99 -15.03 34.68
C THR A 145 5.30 -16.14 35.48
N ASN A 146 4.20 -16.70 34.95
CA ASN A 146 3.50 -17.81 35.59
C ASN A 146 4.37 -19.09 35.55
N GLN A 147 4.89 -19.48 36.71
CA GLN A 147 5.72 -20.67 36.88
C GLN A 147 5.00 -21.97 36.53
N GLU A 148 3.68 -22.05 36.73
CA GLU A 148 2.88 -23.22 36.36
C GLU A 148 2.78 -23.38 34.83
N PHE A 149 2.68 -22.26 34.12
CA PHE A 149 2.64 -22.25 32.67
C PHE A 149 4.02 -22.57 32.07
N THR A 150 5.08 -21.90 32.54
CA THR A 150 6.44 -22.07 32.01
C THR A 150 7.05 -23.45 32.30
N SER A 151 6.64 -24.11 33.39
CA SER A 151 7.09 -25.47 33.72
C SER A 151 6.33 -26.57 32.96
N LYS A 152 5.06 -26.33 32.59
CA LYS A 152 4.20 -27.32 31.92
C LYS A 152 4.13 -27.14 30.40
N ALA A 153 4.37 -25.94 29.87
CA ALA A 153 4.26 -25.66 28.45
C ALA A 153 5.49 -26.18 27.68
N PRO A 154 5.31 -26.67 26.43
CA PRO A 154 6.43 -27.05 25.57
C PRO A 154 7.38 -25.87 25.33
N ALA A 155 8.69 -26.15 25.26
CA ALA A 155 9.72 -25.12 25.07
C ALA A 155 9.46 -24.23 23.85
N GLN A 156 8.99 -24.81 22.74
CA GLN A 156 8.64 -24.09 21.51
C GLN A 156 7.52 -23.06 21.71
N VAL A 157 6.56 -23.34 22.60
CA VAL A 157 5.45 -22.42 22.91
C VAL A 157 5.94 -21.26 23.77
N VAL A 158 6.80 -21.53 24.75
CA VAL A 158 7.40 -20.50 25.61
C VAL A 158 8.31 -19.58 24.80
N GLU A 159 9.12 -20.14 23.90
CA GLU A 159 10.01 -19.39 23.02
C GLU A 159 9.23 -18.52 22.03
N GLY A 160 8.19 -19.08 21.39
CA GLY A 160 7.31 -18.29 20.51
C GLY A 160 6.58 -17.15 21.23
N LEU A 161 6.23 -17.32 22.51
CA LEU A 161 5.64 -16.24 23.32
C LEU A 161 6.67 -15.16 23.68
N LYS A 162 7.93 -15.54 23.97
CA LYS A 162 9.02 -14.59 24.18
C LYS A 162 9.31 -13.78 22.92
N GLN A 163 9.39 -14.43 21.75
CA GLN A 163 9.59 -13.73 20.48
C GLN A 163 8.47 -12.72 20.21
N LYS A 164 7.20 -13.11 20.43
CA LYS A 164 6.06 -12.20 20.30
C LYS A 164 6.10 -11.02 21.28
N HIS A 165 6.60 -11.24 22.50
CA HIS A 165 6.80 -10.18 23.49
C HIS A 165 7.88 -9.21 23.02
N ASP A 166 9.04 -9.71 22.61
CA ASP A 166 10.16 -8.89 22.13
C ASP A 166 9.78 -8.06 20.89
N GLU A 167 9.06 -8.66 19.93
CA GLU A 167 8.56 -7.97 18.74
C GLU A 167 7.56 -6.86 19.10
N ALA A 168 6.62 -7.16 20.01
CA ALA A 168 5.64 -6.17 20.46
C ALA A 168 6.31 -5.02 21.24
N ALA A 169 7.30 -5.33 22.09
CA ALA A 169 8.05 -4.34 22.85
C ALA A 169 8.86 -3.41 21.95
N LYS A 170 9.59 -3.95 20.97
CA LYS A 170 10.32 -3.16 19.97
C LYS A 170 9.38 -2.24 19.18
N LYS A 171 8.21 -2.74 18.80
CA LYS A 171 7.21 -1.95 18.08
C LYS A 171 6.64 -0.82 18.96
N ALA A 172 6.32 -1.10 20.22
CA ALA A 172 5.84 -0.08 21.15
C ALA A 172 6.88 1.04 21.36
N GLU A 173 8.15 0.67 21.50
CA GLU A 173 9.26 1.62 21.64
C GLU A 173 9.42 2.50 20.39
N ALA A 174 9.40 1.91 19.19
CA ALA A 174 9.47 2.69 17.95
C ALA A 174 8.31 3.69 17.82
N LEU A 175 7.10 3.31 18.25
CA LEU A 175 5.94 4.21 18.24
C LEU A 175 6.06 5.33 19.29
N LYS A 176 6.67 5.07 20.46
CA LYS A 176 6.95 6.10 21.47
C LYS A 176 7.95 7.13 20.94
N GLN A 177 9.03 6.66 20.31
CA GLN A 177 10.02 7.54 19.67
C GLN A 177 9.40 8.35 18.53
N GLN A 178 8.52 7.74 17.72
CA GLN A 178 7.77 8.47 16.70
C GLN A 178 6.88 9.56 17.33
N MET A 179 6.24 9.27 18.46
CA MET A 179 5.38 10.22 19.17
C MET A 179 6.16 11.39 19.79
N GLU A 180 7.40 11.17 20.25
CA GLU A 180 8.27 12.24 20.76
C GLU A 180 8.82 13.17 19.68
N ASN A 181 8.91 12.67 18.43
CA ASN A 181 9.43 13.42 17.28
C ASN A 181 8.36 14.17 16.47
N LEU A 182 7.08 14.07 16.87
CA LEU A 182 5.97 14.86 16.33
C LEU A 182 5.91 16.25 16.96
#